data_AF-A0A2W5F3C5-F1
#
_entry.id   AF-A0A2W5F3C5-F1
#
_cell.length_a   1.000
_cell.length_b   1.000
_cell.length_c   1.000
_cell.angle_alpha   90.00
_cell.angle_beta   90.00
_cell.angle_gamma   90.00
#
_symmetry.space_group_name_H-M   'P 1'
#
loop_
_entity.id
_entity.type
_entity.pdbx_description
1 polymer ?
#
loop_
_entity_poly.entity_id
_entity_poly.type
_entity_poly.pdbx_seq_one_letter_code
_entity_poly.pdbx_strand_id
1 'polypeptide(L)'
;MGFVLPEDSNIEGDVLVRPQDFHTALNGDKVIVAVYKENKQTNKKEGRIEKILERKQLEFVGNIQVSEKFAFFIADGQKQIPDIYVPLENIGNAANGDKVIVRLLKWDSERKPLGKVIAVLSPEDVNDAAMKGLIMENGFPIQFDKPIIDAANALPEKLDKNEIKKRKDFRKTLTFTIDPNDSKDFDDAISYKELEGSRFEIGVHIADVSYYVRPGSILDKEAYNRATSVYLPDRVNPMLPEHISNMLCSLRPNEDKFTFSAVFIIDTAGKVYSTWIGRTAIHSDRRFTYDEVQEILYKDKKDTYKKQLTVLNTISQSLRKQRFDRGAINFSSQEVRFVLDEKARPVGVVLNESNESHQLIEELMLLANKAVAEYVAAIKVNDQPIPFPYRIHDQPDSTKLESFAALVKKLGYPFNMSNPDTIAESINGALEACKGKPEEMMIQQLGIRTMAKAAYSPENIGHYGLGFKDYCHFTSPIRRYPDVMVHRVLEECLRGNKPVDEEMGIKCKHCSERERAALETERASNKYKQVE
;
A
#
# COMPACT_ATOMS: atom_id res chain seq x y z
N MET A 1 -22.52 18.48 -12.44
CA MET A 1 -23.25 17.20 -12.45
C MET A 1 -22.35 16.15 -11.83
N GLY A 2 -22.92 15.10 -11.27
CA GLY A 2 -22.19 14.02 -10.60
C GLY A 2 -22.82 12.66 -10.91
N PHE A 3 -22.15 11.59 -10.52
CA PHE A 3 -22.59 10.22 -10.73
C PHE A 3 -22.53 9.46 -9.41
N VAL A 4 -23.57 8.69 -9.12
CA VAL A 4 -23.56 7.71 -8.02
C VAL A 4 -23.34 6.34 -8.62
N LEU A 5 -22.24 5.72 -8.21
CA LEU A 5 -21.88 4.34 -8.55
C LEU A 5 -22.59 3.41 -7.55
N PRO A 6 -23.50 2.54 -7.99
CA PRO A 6 -24.14 1.58 -7.10
C PRO A 6 -23.12 0.64 -6.45
N GLU A 7 -23.27 0.31 -5.16
CA GLU A 7 -22.41 -0.68 -4.50
C GLU A 7 -22.73 -2.11 -4.90
N ASP A 8 -23.99 -2.38 -5.27
CA ASP A 8 -24.47 -3.66 -5.73
C ASP A 8 -24.12 -3.83 -7.22
N SER A 9 -23.25 -4.80 -7.51
CA SER A 9 -22.82 -5.15 -8.87
C SER A 9 -23.96 -5.63 -9.76
N ASN A 10 -25.11 -6.01 -9.21
CA ASN A 10 -26.30 -6.38 -9.98
C ASN A 10 -27.04 -5.15 -10.54
N ILE A 11 -26.72 -3.94 -10.06
CA ILE A 11 -27.32 -2.71 -10.56
C ILE A 11 -26.43 -2.16 -11.67
N GLU A 12 -26.84 -2.40 -12.92
CA GLU A 12 -26.13 -1.86 -14.08
C GLU A 12 -26.32 -0.34 -14.20
N GLY A 13 -25.21 0.34 -14.48
CA GLY A 13 -25.15 1.75 -14.86
C GLY A 13 -25.18 2.74 -13.69
N ASP A 14 -24.52 3.87 -13.90
CA ASP A 14 -24.42 4.94 -12.92
C ASP A 14 -25.70 5.78 -12.86
N VAL A 15 -26.00 6.33 -11.68
CA VAL A 15 -27.11 7.28 -11.52
C VAL A 15 -26.57 8.70 -11.66
N LEU A 16 -27.01 9.40 -12.71
CA LEU A 16 -26.67 10.80 -12.92
C LEU A 16 -27.42 11.68 -11.93
N VAL A 17 -26.70 12.55 -11.23
CA VAL A 17 -27.26 13.51 -10.28
C VAL A 17 -26.89 14.93 -10.72
N ARG A 18 -27.89 15.82 -10.80
CA ARG A 18 -27.70 17.22 -11.18
C ARG A 18 -27.27 18.05 -9.95
N PRO A 19 -26.59 19.20 -10.14
CA PRO A 19 -26.08 19.99 -9.01
C PRO A 19 -27.14 20.36 -7.96
N GLN A 20 -28.36 20.65 -8.39
CA GLN A 20 -29.49 20.97 -7.50
C GLN A 20 -29.97 19.77 -6.64
N ASP A 21 -29.63 18.55 -7.05
CA ASP A 21 -30.07 17.30 -6.45
C ASP A 21 -28.96 16.65 -5.58
N PHE A 22 -27.82 17.33 -5.40
CA PHE A 22 -26.72 16.88 -4.52
C PHE A 22 -27.06 17.01 -3.03
N HIS A 23 -28.00 17.90 -2.67
CA HIS A 23 -28.19 18.32 -1.28
C HIS A 23 -26.88 18.79 -0.64
N THR A 24 -26.35 18.06 0.35
CA THR A 24 -25.07 18.36 1.02
C THR A 24 -23.98 17.33 0.72
N ALA A 25 -24.19 16.48 -0.29
CA ALA A 25 -23.25 15.44 -0.66
C ALA A 25 -22.03 16.03 -1.34
N LEU A 26 -20.87 15.53 -0.96
CA LEU A 26 -19.59 15.84 -1.58
C LEU A 26 -19.12 14.68 -2.44
N ASN A 27 -18.17 14.97 -3.33
CA ASN A 27 -17.57 13.95 -4.16
C ASN A 27 -16.95 12.84 -3.31
N GLY A 28 -17.39 11.60 -3.53
CA GLY A 28 -16.92 10.41 -2.82
C GLY A 28 -17.71 10.04 -1.57
N ASP A 29 -18.70 10.83 -1.15
CA ASP A 29 -19.59 10.44 -0.06
C ASP A 29 -20.38 9.16 -0.40
N LYS A 30 -20.58 8.29 0.59
CA LYS A 30 -21.50 7.15 0.47
C LYS A 30 -22.91 7.64 0.73
N VAL A 31 -23.79 7.42 -0.25
CA VAL A 31 -25.12 8.04 -0.29
C VAL A 31 -26.22 7.04 -0.62
N ILE A 32 -27.44 7.34 -0.17
CA ILE A 32 -28.67 6.79 -0.73
C ILE A 32 -29.15 7.75 -1.81
N VAL A 33 -29.36 7.23 -3.02
CA VAL A 33 -29.88 7.97 -4.17
C VAL A 33 -31.26 7.43 -4.55
N ALA A 34 -32.25 8.32 -4.69
CA ALA A 34 -33.56 7.99 -5.24
C ALA A 34 -33.56 8.26 -6.75
N VAL A 35 -33.76 7.20 -7.53
CA VAL A 35 -33.92 7.29 -8.99
C VAL A 35 -35.34 7.75 -9.30
N TYR A 36 -35.48 8.90 -9.96
CA TYR A 36 -36.80 9.43 -10.35
C TYR A 36 -37.04 9.37 -11.86
N LYS A 37 -36.01 9.06 -12.66
CA LYS A 37 -36.12 8.94 -14.11
C LYS A 37 -35.18 7.86 -14.62
N GLU A 38 -35.71 6.99 -15.48
CA GLU A 38 -34.94 5.94 -16.13
C GLU A 38 -35.32 5.88 -17.61
N ASN A 39 -34.32 5.95 -18.48
CA ASN A 39 -34.51 5.74 -19.91
C ASN A 39 -34.30 4.25 -20.24
N LYS A 40 -35.41 3.53 -20.44
CA LYS A 40 -35.42 2.09 -20.72
C LYS A 40 -34.68 1.64 -22.00
N GLN A 41 -34.41 2.55 -22.94
CA GLN A 41 -33.66 2.22 -24.16
C GLN A 41 -32.15 2.35 -23.98
N THR A 42 -31.70 3.18 -23.03
CA THR A 42 -30.27 3.50 -22.83
C THR A 42 -29.75 3.11 -21.45
N ASN A 43 -30.62 2.56 -20.59
CA ASN A 43 -30.40 2.31 -19.16
C ASN A 43 -29.85 3.50 -18.37
N LYS A 44 -29.98 4.73 -18.89
CA LYS A 44 -29.55 5.94 -18.20
C LYS A 44 -30.54 6.30 -17.10
N LYS A 45 -30.03 6.40 -15.88
CA LYS A 45 -30.77 6.76 -14.66
C LYS A 45 -30.45 8.19 -14.26
N GLU A 46 -31.46 8.96 -13.88
CA GLU A 46 -31.30 10.24 -13.18
C GLU A 46 -31.93 10.13 -11.79
N GLY A 47 -31.26 10.68 -10.79
CA GLY A 47 -31.69 10.59 -9.40
C GLY A 47 -31.30 11.80 -8.56
N ARG A 48 -31.75 11.79 -7.31
CA ARG A 48 -31.44 12.80 -6.29
C ARG A 48 -30.90 12.15 -5.02
N ILE A 49 -29.99 12.81 -4.33
CA ILE A 49 -29.45 12.30 -3.07
C ILE A 49 -30.51 12.42 -1.98
N GLU A 50 -30.89 11.32 -1.33
CA GLU A 50 -31.82 11.37 -0.20
C GLU A 50 -31.08 11.45 1.13
N LYS A 51 -29.97 10.73 1.26
CA LYS A 51 -29.24 10.63 2.53
C LYS A 51 -27.75 10.41 2.30
N ILE A 52 -26.93 11.01 3.15
CA ILE A 52 -25.51 10.72 3.24
C ILE A 52 -25.34 9.71 4.37
N LEU A 53 -24.82 8.53 4.04
CA LEU A 53 -24.54 7.46 5.00
C LEU A 53 -23.18 7.65 5.65
N GLU A 54 -22.19 8.04 4.85
CA GLU A 54 -20.81 8.21 5.28
C GLU A 54 -20.17 9.31 4.46
N ARG A 55 -19.43 10.22 5.11
CA ARG A 55 -18.70 11.28 4.42
C ARG A 55 -17.27 10.84 4.15
N LYS A 56 -16.79 11.02 2.93
CA LYS A 56 -15.40 10.72 2.57
C LYS A 56 -14.42 11.68 3.24
N GLN A 57 -14.78 12.96 3.29
CA GLN A 57 -13.93 14.02 3.80
C GLN A 57 -14.69 14.82 4.86
N LEU A 58 -14.08 14.95 6.04
CA LEU A 58 -14.60 15.75 7.16
C LEU A 58 -13.72 16.96 7.48
N GLU A 59 -12.50 17.02 6.95
CA GLU A 59 -11.51 18.04 7.29
C GLU A 59 -11.06 18.78 6.05
N PHE A 60 -10.98 20.10 6.15
CA PHE A 60 -10.75 20.99 5.01
C PHE A 60 -9.68 22.02 5.35
N VAL A 61 -8.79 22.31 4.39
CA VAL A 61 -7.80 23.40 4.47
C VAL A 61 -8.36 24.65 3.82
N GLY A 62 -8.08 25.81 4.41
CA GLY A 62 -8.56 27.09 3.90
C GLY A 62 -8.24 28.22 4.85
N ASN A 63 -8.88 29.37 4.65
CA ASN A 63 -8.69 30.55 5.49
C ASN A 63 -9.89 30.77 6.41
N ILE A 64 -9.63 31.22 7.63
CA ILE A 64 -10.68 31.65 8.56
C ILE A 64 -10.84 33.17 8.53
N GLN A 65 -12.09 33.62 8.44
CA GLN A 65 -12.49 35.01 8.55
C GLN A 65 -13.22 35.20 9.88
N VAL A 66 -12.56 35.84 10.84
CA VAL A 66 -13.06 36.04 12.20
C VAL A 66 -13.70 37.43 12.31
N SER A 67 -14.95 37.47 12.77
CA SER A 67 -15.70 38.69 13.11
C SER A 67 -15.95 38.74 14.63
N GLU A 68 -16.51 39.85 15.13
CA GLU A 68 -16.75 40.04 16.58
C GLU A 68 -17.64 38.97 17.24
N LYS A 69 -18.53 38.32 16.48
CA LYS A 69 -19.54 37.38 17.01
C LYS A 69 -19.42 35.95 16.50
N PHE A 70 -18.68 35.73 15.42
CA PHE A 70 -18.55 34.44 14.76
C PHE A 70 -17.38 34.45 13.79
N ALA A 71 -17.01 33.28 13.28
CA ALA A 71 -16.09 33.14 12.17
C ALA A 71 -16.71 32.34 11.00
N PHE A 72 -16.20 32.56 9.80
CA PHE A 72 -16.43 31.72 8.64
C PHE A 72 -15.12 31.12 8.15
N PHE A 73 -15.13 29.86 7.78
CA PHE A 73 -14.04 29.20 7.09
C PHE A 73 -14.34 29.10 5.60
N ILE A 74 -13.35 29.45 4.78
CA ILE A 74 -13.42 29.42 3.32
C ILE A 74 -12.40 28.40 2.84
N ALA A 75 -12.88 27.32 2.20
CA ALA A 75 -12.04 26.23 1.73
C ALA A 75 -11.17 26.63 0.53
N ASP A 76 -9.94 26.12 0.48
CA ASP A 76 -9.05 26.25 -0.67
C ASP A 76 -9.53 25.36 -1.83
N GLY A 77 -9.66 25.92 -3.04
CA GLY A 77 -9.87 25.15 -4.28
C GLY A 77 -11.22 24.40 -4.40
N GLN A 78 -11.92 24.14 -3.29
CA GLN A 78 -13.15 23.36 -3.25
C GLN A 78 -14.37 24.28 -3.42
N LYS A 79 -14.63 24.72 -4.66
CA LYS A 79 -15.81 25.54 -5.03
C LYS A 79 -17.16 24.90 -4.69
N GLN A 80 -17.19 23.62 -4.34
CA GLN A 80 -18.40 22.86 -4.04
C GLN A 80 -18.85 22.96 -2.57
N ILE A 81 -17.97 23.43 -1.67
CA ILE A 81 -18.30 23.57 -0.25
C ILE A 81 -18.65 25.03 0.04
N PRO A 82 -19.84 25.32 0.60
CA PRO A 82 -20.16 26.66 1.08
C PRO A 82 -19.34 26.99 2.33
N ASP A 83 -19.17 28.28 2.64
CA ASP A 83 -18.41 28.68 3.84
C ASP A 83 -18.93 27.98 5.09
N ILE A 84 -18.00 27.46 5.89
CA ILE A 84 -18.31 26.75 7.13
C ILE A 84 -18.40 27.77 8.26
N TYR A 85 -19.56 27.84 8.91
CA TYR A 85 -19.76 28.61 10.13
C TYR A 85 -18.96 28.00 11.29
N VAL A 86 -18.14 28.81 11.95
CA VAL A 86 -17.33 28.40 13.10
C VAL A 86 -17.66 29.33 14.28
N PRO A 87 -18.29 28.80 15.36
CA PRO A 87 -18.50 29.55 16.60
C PRO A 87 -17.16 30.01 17.19
N LEU A 88 -17.14 31.14 17.91
CA LEU A 88 -15.90 31.67 18.48
C LEU A 88 -15.26 30.72 19.49
N GLU A 89 -16.04 29.93 20.23
CA GLU A 89 -15.55 28.87 21.11
C GLU A 89 -14.82 27.73 20.37
N ASN A 90 -15.02 27.64 19.05
CA ASN A 90 -14.48 26.59 18.18
C ASN A 90 -13.34 27.07 17.27
N ILE A 91 -12.91 28.34 17.36
CA ILE A 91 -11.76 28.85 16.56
C ILE A 91 -10.41 28.54 17.20
N GLY A 92 -10.39 28.16 18.48
CA GLY A 92 -9.16 27.94 19.22
C GLY A 92 -8.34 29.23 19.32
N ASN A 93 -7.09 29.17 18.87
CA ASN A 93 -6.14 30.29 18.83
C ASN A 93 -6.03 30.95 17.44
N ALA A 94 -6.92 30.62 16.50
CA ALA A 94 -6.88 31.18 15.15
C ALA A 94 -7.21 32.68 15.13
N ALA A 95 -6.41 33.46 14.41
CA ALA A 95 -6.64 34.86 14.12
C ALA A 95 -7.36 35.05 12.76
N ASN A 96 -7.91 36.25 12.55
CA ASN A 96 -8.54 36.59 11.27
C ASN A 96 -7.53 36.53 10.12
N GLY A 97 -7.84 35.79 9.07
CA GLY A 97 -6.99 35.58 7.90
C GLY A 97 -6.10 34.34 7.99
N ASP A 98 -6.01 33.70 9.16
CA ASP A 98 -5.15 32.53 9.35
C ASP A 98 -5.56 31.40 8.41
N LYS A 99 -4.54 30.67 7.95
CA LYS A 99 -4.73 29.39 7.28
C LYS A 99 -5.01 28.34 8.36
N VAL A 100 -6.09 27.59 8.23
CA VAL A 100 -6.53 26.63 9.25
C VAL A 100 -6.99 25.33 8.62
N ILE A 101 -7.05 24.30 9.44
CA ILE A 101 -7.80 23.08 9.16
C ILE A 101 -9.07 23.10 9.99
N VAL A 102 -10.22 22.99 9.32
CA VAL A 102 -11.54 22.92 9.97
C VAL A 102 -12.15 21.54 9.77
N ARG A 103 -12.61 20.95 10.87
CA ARG A 103 -13.42 19.73 10.86
C ARG A 103 -14.90 20.12 10.77
N LEU A 104 -15.59 19.55 9.79
CA LEU A 104 -17.03 19.62 9.63
C LEU A 104 -17.72 18.82 10.75
N LEU A 105 -18.53 19.48 11.56
CA LEU A 105 -19.27 18.87 12.66
C LEU A 105 -20.69 18.49 12.24
N LYS A 106 -21.37 19.38 11.50
CA LYS A 106 -22.75 19.16 11.07
C LYS A 106 -23.04 19.96 9.81
N TRP A 107 -23.78 19.38 8.87
CA TRP A 107 -24.30 20.11 7.72
C TRP A 107 -25.74 19.71 7.42
N ASP A 108 -26.65 20.63 7.68
CA ASP A 108 -28.05 20.55 7.30
C ASP A 108 -28.24 21.32 5.99
N SER A 109 -29.01 20.78 5.03
CA SER A 109 -29.21 21.41 3.72
C SER A 109 -29.78 22.83 3.79
N GLU A 110 -30.49 23.18 4.86
CA GLU A 110 -31.09 24.51 5.03
C GLU A 110 -30.13 25.55 5.63
N ARG A 111 -28.97 25.14 6.13
CA ARG A 111 -28.05 26.02 6.86
C ARG A 111 -26.61 25.89 6.35
N LYS A 112 -25.80 26.92 6.62
CA LYS A 112 -24.36 26.80 6.44
C LYS A 112 -23.82 25.66 7.33
N PRO A 113 -22.81 24.90 6.86
CA PRO A 113 -22.17 23.87 7.64
C PRO A 113 -21.56 24.44 8.93
N LEU A 114 -21.62 23.67 10.02
CA LEU A 114 -20.99 23.96 11.31
C LEU A 114 -19.64 23.25 11.37
N GLY A 115 -18.59 23.98 11.77
CA GLY A 115 -17.25 23.43 11.91
C GLY A 115 -16.54 23.82 13.21
N LYS A 116 -15.36 23.23 13.38
CA LYS A 116 -14.40 23.54 14.44
C LYS A 116 -12.98 23.55 13.89
N VAL A 117 -12.19 24.55 14.26
CA VAL A 117 -10.76 24.59 13.97
C VAL A 117 -10.07 23.48 14.74
N ILE A 118 -9.34 22.63 14.03
CA ILE A 118 -8.53 21.56 14.63
C ILE A 118 -7.04 21.88 14.58
N ALA A 119 -6.61 22.74 13.66
CA ALA A 119 -5.24 23.21 13.58
C ALA A 119 -5.15 24.60 12.92
N VAL A 120 -4.21 25.42 13.38
CA VAL A 120 -3.77 26.65 12.71
C VAL A 120 -2.47 26.33 11.98
N LEU A 121 -2.38 26.73 10.71
CA LEU A 121 -1.23 26.51 9.84
C LEU A 121 -0.45 27.81 9.71
N SER A 122 0.86 27.76 9.95
CA SER A 122 1.69 28.96 9.87
C SER A 122 1.78 29.46 8.42
N PRO A 123 1.87 30.78 8.17
CA PRO A 123 2.07 31.32 6.82
C PRO A 123 3.36 30.83 6.13
N GLU A 124 4.36 30.45 6.92
CA GLU A 124 5.65 29.92 6.46
C GLU A 124 5.57 28.45 5.99
N ASP A 125 4.44 27.79 6.26
CA ASP A 125 4.21 26.34 6.10
C ASP A 125 3.32 26.02 4.87
N VAL A 126 3.43 26.78 3.78
CA VAL A 126 2.59 26.58 2.57
C VAL A 126 2.69 25.15 2.03
N ASN A 127 3.90 24.58 2.05
CA ASN A 127 4.13 23.19 1.63
C ASN A 127 3.47 22.18 2.55
N ASP A 128 3.59 22.37 3.85
CA ASP A 128 2.97 21.49 4.85
C ASP A 128 1.45 21.55 4.76
N ALA A 129 0.88 22.74 4.56
CA ALA A 129 -0.55 22.93 4.31
C ALA A 129 -1.01 22.20 3.04
N ALA A 130 -0.25 22.28 1.94
CA ALA A 130 -0.56 21.59 0.70
C ALA A 130 -0.53 20.07 0.87
N MET A 131 0.52 19.52 1.49
CA MET A 131 0.65 18.08 1.73
C MET A 131 -0.47 17.56 2.64
N LYS A 132 -0.78 18.25 3.74
CA LYS A 132 -1.91 17.89 4.61
C LYS A 132 -3.25 17.96 3.87
N GLY A 133 -3.44 18.97 3.01
CA GLY A 133 -4.61 19.09 2.15
C GLY A 133 -4.81 17.86 1.28
N LEU A 134 -3.78 17.42 0.55
CA LEU A 134 -3.83 16.25 -0.32
C LEU A 134 -4.17 14.95 0.42
N ILE A 135 -3.62 14.76 1.62
CA ILE A 135 -3.91 13.62 2.50
C ILE A 135 -5.41 13.59 2.86
N MET A 136 -5.96 14.74 3.30
CA MET A 136 -7.36 14.84 3.72
C MET A 136 -8.35 14.74 2.56
N GLU A 137 -8.03 15.31 1.39
CA GLU A 137 -8.85 15.21 0.17
C GLU A 137 -9.05 13.75 -0.28
N ASN A 138 -8.08 12.89 0.03
CA ASN A 138 -8.14 11.46 -0.22
C ASN A 138 -8.64 10.64 0.98
N GLY A 139 -9.19 11.32 1.99
CA GLY A 139 -9.85 10.70 3.15
C GLY A 139 -8.88 10.08 4.14
N PHE A 140 -7.60 10.51 4.19
CA PHE A 140 -6.66 10.06 5.21
C PHE A 140 -6.64 11.03 6.39
N PRO A 141 -6.72 10.53 7.63
CA PRO A 141 -6.51 11.36 8.81
C PRO A 141 -5.04 11.77 8.93
N ILE A 142 -4.79 13.06 9.21
CA ILE A 142 -3.43 13.61 9.33
C ILE A 142 -2.76 13.32 10.68
N GLN A 143 -3.54 12.94 11.69
CA GLN A 143 -3.06 12.69 13.06
C GLN A 143 -3.80 11.49 13.65
N PHE A 144 -3.21 10.87 14.67
CA PHE A 144 -3.90 9.88 15.49
C PHE A 144 -4.59 10.57 16.67
N ASP A 145 -5.79 10.12 17.01
CA ASP A 145 -6.47 10.59 18.21
C ASP A 145 -5.71 10.17 19.47
N LYS A 146 -5.79 10.99 20.52
CA LYS A 146 -5.07 10.76 21.79
C LYS A 146 -5.26 9.35 22.37
N PRO A 147 -6.48 8.76 22.43
CA PRO A 147 -6.65 7.40 22.94
C PRO A 147 -5.90 6.33 22.15
N ILE A 148 -5.66 6.54 20.85
CA ILE A 148 -4.89 5.63 19.99
C ILE A 148 -3.41 5.72 20.33
N ILE A 149 -2.89 6.95 20.49
CA ILE A 149 -1.50 7.19 20.91
C ILE A 149 -1.24 6.61 22.31
N ASP A 150 -2.14 6.86 23.25
CA ASP A 150 -2.04 6.34 24.62
C ASP A 150 -2.06 4.80 24.63
N ALA A 151 -2.91 4.17 23.82
CA ALA A 151 -2.96 2.72 23.67
C ALA A 151 -1.68 2.14 23.05
N ALA A 152 -1.08 2.83 22.07
CA ALA A 152 0.19 2.42 21.48
C ALA A 152 1.33 2.50 22.50
N ASN A 153 1.44 3.62 23.23
CA ASN A 153 2.50 3.87 24.22
C ASN A 153 2.40 2.96 25.45
N ALA A 154 1.23 2.37 25.72
CA ALA A 154 1.03 1.43 26.81
C ALA A 154 1.55 0.02 26.51
N LEU A 155 1.92 -0.27 25.25
CA LEU A 155 2.45 -1.57 24.86
C LEU A 155 3.87 -1.79 25.42
N PRO A 156 4.19 -3.00 25.92
CA PRO A 156 5.49 -3.26 26.51
C PRO A 156 6.59 -3.36 25.44
N GLU A 157 7.69 -2.63 25.63
CA GLU A 157 8.88 -2.72 24.77
C GLU A 157 9.65 -4.02 24.97
N LYS A 158 9.63 -4.56 26.19
CA LYS A 158 10.33 -5.79 26.52
C LYS A 158 9.53 -7.00 26.05
N LEU A 159 10.17 -7.86 25.24
CA LEU A 159 9.56 -9.10 24.78
C LEU A 159 9.15 -10.00 25.96
N ASP A 160 7.94 -10.56 25.86
CA ASP A 160 7.43 -11.53 26.83
C ASP A 160 8.22 -12.84 26.73
N LYS A 161 8.85 -13.24 27.84
CA LYS A 161 9.61 -14.50 27.94
C LYS A 161 8.75 -15.73 27.71
N ASN A 162 7.46 -15.69 28.07
CA ASN A 162 6.56 -16.82 27.83
C ASN A 162 6.18 -16.94 26.36
N GLU A 163 6.04 -15.81 25.68
CA GLU A 163 5.80 -15.78 24.23
C GLU A 163 7.03 -16.23 23.45
N ILE A 164 8.25 -15.84 23.84
CA ILE A 164 9.50 -16.33 23.23
C ILE A 164 9.54 -17.87 23.19
N LYS A 165 9.12 -18.55 24.26
CA LYS A 165 9.13 -20.02 24.34
C LYS A 165 8.19 -20.72 23.36
N LYS A 166 7.19 -20.02 22.83
CA LYS A 166 6.23 -20.55 21.84
C LYS A 166 6.70 -20.37 20.41
N ARG A 167 7.79 -19.62 20.19
CA ARG A 167 8.29 -19.24 18.88
C ARG A 167 9.55 -20.03 18.55
N LYS A 168 9.79 -20.28 17.27
CA LYS A 168 11.08 -20.83 16.83
C LYS A 168 12.15 -19.76 17.02
N ASP A 169 13.26 -20.12 17.68
CA ASP A 169 14.30 -19.16 18.05
C ASP A 169 15.37 -19.07 16.94
N PHE A 170 15.48 -17.88 16.34
CA PHE A 170 16.46 -17.53 15.31
C PHE A 170 17.46 -16.48 15.82
N ARG A 171 17.44 -16.09 17.10
CA ARG A 171 18.30 -15.03 17.64
C ARG A 171 19.80 -15.31 17.58
N LYS A 172 20.18 -16.56 17.30
CA LYS A 172 21.58 -16.98 17.09
C LYS A 172 21.93 -17.23 15.63
N THR A 173 20.95 -17.10 14.73
CA THR A 173 21.13 -17.26 13.29
C THR A 173 21.44 -15.89 12.70
N LEU A 174 22.50 -15.81 11.89
CA LEU A 174 22.91 -14.56 11.24
C LEU A 174 21.73 -13.95 10.48
N THR A 175 21.33 -12.74 10.85
CA THR A 175 20.16 -12.04 10.34
C THR A 175 20.47 -10.58 10.07
N PHE A 176 19.98 -10.02 8.97
CA PHE A 176 20.14 -8.59 8.66
C PHE A 176 18.93 -8.01 7.93
N THR A 177 18.79 -6.69 7.97
CA THR A 177 17.82 -5.94 7.15
C THR A 177 18.54 -5.20 6.02
N ILE A 178 17.84 -4.94 4.91
CA ILE A 178 18.36 -4.19 3.76
C ILE A 178 17.26 -3.21 3.32
N ASP A 179 17.46 -1.93 3.58
CA ASP A 179 16.41 -0.91 3.45
C ASP A 179 16.92 0.37 2.78
N PRO A 180 16.03 1.31 2.37
CA PRO A 180 16.45 2.66 2.00
C PRO A 180 17.14 3.35 3.19
N ASN A 181 18.11 4.22 2.90
CA ASN A 181 18.90 4.88 3.94
C ASN A 181 18.03 5.66 4.96
N ASP A 182 16.96 6.28 4.49
CA ASP A 182 16.02 7.09 5.26
C ASP A 182 14.89 6.30 5.94
N SER A 183 14.80 4.98 5.72
CA SER A 183 13.79 4.13 6.36
C SER A 183 14.01 4.00 7.87
N LYS A 184 12.92 3.96 8.65
CA LYS A 184 12.90 3.75 10.10
C LYS A 184 12.05 2.53 10.52
N ASP A 185 11.22 2.06 9.62
CA ASP A 185 10.23 0.99 9.77
C ASP A 185 10.68 -0.24 8.95
N PHE A 186 11.58 -1.04 9.51
CA PHE A 186 12.09 -2.25 8.86
C PHE A 186 11.09 -3.39 9.05
N ASP A 187 10.28 -3.64 8.02
CA ASP A 187 9.26 -4.70 8.01
C ASP A 187 9.87 -6.10 7.96
N ASP A 188 10.99 -6.26 7.25
CA ASP A 188 11.57 -7.56 6.91
C ASP A 188 13.05 -7.68 7.26
N ALA A 189 13.46 -8.92 7.58
CA ALA A 189 14.83 -9.30 7.83
C ALA A 189 15.13 -10.66 7.20
N ILE A 190 16.36 -10.84 6.72
CA ILE A 190 16.82 -12.04 6.04
C ILE A 190 17.81 -12.78 6.93
N SER A 191 17.50 -14.02 7.31
CA SER A 191 18.46 -14.90 7.98
C SER A 191 19.18 -15.80 6.98
N TYR A 192 20.45 -16.09 7.26
CA TYR A 192 21.30 -16.91 6.41
C TYR A 192 22.00 -17.99 7.24
N LYS A 193 21.91 -19.25 6.77
CA LYS A 193 22.70 -20.36 7.30
C LYS A 193 23.08 -21.34 6.18
N GLU A 194 24.37 -21.63 6.07
CA GLU A 194 24.90 -22.65 5.16
C GLU A 194 24.65 -24.05 5.75
N LEU A 195 24.18 -24.97 4.90
CA LEU A 195 23.92 -26.37 5.22
C LEU A 195 24.84 -27.29 4.39
N GLU A 196 24.83 -28.58 4.71
CA GLU A 196 25.54 -29.58 3.90
C GLU A 196 24.95 -29.71 2.48
N GLY A 197 25.80 -30.09 1.52
CA GLY A 197 25.36 -30.38 0.15
C GLY A 197 25.00 -29.17 -0.71
N SER A 198 25.65 -28.02 -0.48
CA SER A 198 25.43 -26.77 -1.22
C SER A 198 23.99 -26.23 -1.12
N ARG A 199 23.39 -26.42 0.06
CA ARG A 199 22.05 -25.90 0.39
C ARG A 199 22.17 -24.85 1.49
N PHE A 200 21.16 -23.99 1.56
CA PHE A 200 21.10 -22.88 2.49
C PHE A 200 19.74 -22.86 3.18
N GLU A 201 19.71 -22.61 4.48
CA GLU A 201 18.50 -22.22 5.21
C GLU A 201 18.42 -20.69 5.13
N ILE A 202 17.48 -20.20 4.32
CA ILE A 202 17.21 -18.76 4.15
C ILE A 202 15.87 -18.45 4.79
N GLY A 203 15.88 -17.53 5.74
CA GLY A 203 14.67 -17.08 6.44
C GLY A 203 14.25 -15.71 5.98
N VAL A 204 12.97 -15.53 5.66
CA VAL A 204 12.32 -14.23 5.48
C VAL A 204 11.48 -13.98 6.72
N HIS A 205 11.91 -13.05 7.56
CA HIS A 205 11.31 -12.75 8.86
C HIS A 205 10.60 -11.41 8.80
N ILE A 206 9.28 -11.41 8.97
CA ILE A 206 8.45 -10.22 8.87
C ILE A 206 8.01 -9.78 10.26
N ALA A 207 8.03 -8.48 10.56
CA ALA A 207 7.57 -7.92 11.82
C ALA A 207 6.18 -8.46 12.21
N ASP A 208 6.03 -9.01 13.43
CA ASP A 208 4.76 -9.59 13.88
C ASP A 208 3.82 -8.50 14.43
N VAL A 209 3.33 -7.64 13.55
CA VAL A 209 2.36 -6.58 13.89
C VAL A 209 1.09 -7.17 14.51
N SER A 210 0.68 -8.36 14.06
CA SER A 210 -0.52 -9.06 14.57
C SER A 210 -0.43 -9.43 16.06
N TYR A 211 0.79 -9.49 16.62
CA TYR A 211 1.02 -9.68 18.05
C TYR A 211 0.67 -8.43 18.87
N TYR A 212 0.96 -7.24 18.36
CA TYR A 212 0.74 -5.97 19.05
C TYR A 212 -0.65 -5.39 18.75
N VAL A 213 -1.11 -5.50 17.49
CA VAL A 213 -2.39 -4.98 17.02
C VAL A 213 -3.41 -6.13 17.02
N ARG A 214 -4.15 -6.27 18.12
CA ARG A 214 -5.11 -7.37 18.33
C ARG A 214 -6.48 -7.07 17.68
N PRO A 215 -7.15 -8.08 17.09
CA PRO A 215 -8.48 -7.90 16.50
C PRO A 215 -9.47 -7.19 17.43
N GLY A 216 -10.20 -6.21 16.92
CA GLY A 216 -11.24 -5.46 17.65
C GLY A 216 -10.71 -4.38 18.62
N SER A 217 -9.40 -4.30 18.84
CA SER A 217 -8.79 -3.23 19.64
C SER A 217 -8.91 -1.85 18.97
N ILE A 218 -8.70 -0.77 19.72
CA ILE A 218 -8.71 0.58 19.13
C ILE A 218 -7.62 0.77 18.07
N LEU A 219 -6.46 0.15 18.27
CA LEU A 219 -5.35 0.14 17.31
C LEU A 219 -5.72 -0.59 16.02
N ASP A 220 -6.45 -1.71 16.14
CA ASP A 220 -6.90 -2.48 14.99
C ASP A 220 -7.93 -1.73 14.15
N LYS A 221 -8.91 -1.10 14.81
CA LYS A 221 -9.92 -0.29 14.14
C LYS A 221 -9.28 0.89 13.40
N GLU A 222 -8.29 1.55 14.00
CA GLU A 222 -7.56 2.63 13.35
C GLU A 222 -6.69 2.12 12.19
N ALA A 223 -5.97 1.01 12.37
CA ALA A 223 -5.17 0.41 11.31
C ALA A 223 -6.04 -0.02 10.12
N TYR A 224 -7.23 -0.57 10.38
CA TYR A 224 -8.22 -0.89 9.35
C TYR A 224 -8.74 0.38 8.67
N ASN A 225 -9.09 1.42 9.43
CA ASN A 225 -9.57 2.69 8.89
C ASN A 225 -8.56 3.34 7.93
N ARG A 226 -7.27 3.35 8.30
CA ARG A 226 -6.19 3.82 7.42
C ARG A 226 -5.90 2.85 6.28
N ALA A 227 -5.87 1.56 6.57
CA ALA A 227 -5.55 0.39 5.73
C ALA A 227 -4.15 0.35 5.09
N THR A 228 -3.54 1.51 4.83
CA THR A 228 -2.19 1.64 4.27
C THR A 228 -1.52 2.92 4.78
N SER A 229 -0.19 2.91 4.85
CA SER A 229 0.59 4.15 4.96
C SER A 229 0.58 4.89 3.61
N VAL A 230 0.74 6.22 3.64
CA VAL A 230 0.86 7.08 2.45
C VAL A 230 2.23 7.76 2.45
N TYR A 231 3.00 7.60 1.37
CA TYR A 231 4.38 8.10 1.25
C TYR A 231 4.44 9.35 0.38
N LEU A 232 4.52 10.53 1.00
CA LEU A 232 4.69 11.81 0.31
C LEU A 232 6.18 12.12 0.15
N PRO A 233 6.56 13.03 -0.76
CA PRO A 233 7.95 13.42 -0.96
C PRO A 233 8.72 13.84 0.30
N ASP A 234 8.03 14.49 1.25
CA ASP A 234 8.62 15.07 2.45
C ASP A 234 8.32 14.30 3.74
N ARG A 235 7.37 13.36 3.73
CA ARG A 235 6.88 12.67 4.93
C ARG A 235 6.12 11.40 4.64
N VAL A 236 5.87 10.62 5.70
CA VAL A 236 4.95 9.49 5.69
C VAL A 236 3.72 9.83 6.53
N ASN A 237 2.52 9.51 6.05
CA ASN A 237 1.32 9.38 6.86
C ASN A 237 1.18 7.90 7.23
N PRO A 238 1.55 7.48 8.45
CA PRO A 238 1.68 6.05 8.75
C PRO A 238 0.31 5.41 9.05
N MET A 239 0.19 4.13 8.73
CA MET A 239 -0.96 3.29 9.12
C MET A 239 -1.02 3.06 10.64
N LEU A 240 0.14 2.96 11.28
CA LEU A 240 0.28 2.67 12.71
C LEU A 240 1.02 3.80 13.42
N PRO A 241 0.74 4.04 14.72
CA PRO A 241 1.54 4.96 15.52
C PRO A 241 3.03 4.60 15.54
N GLU A 242 3.90 5.62 15.57
CA GLU A 242 5.35 5.44 15.51
C GLU A 242 5.92 4.52 16.59
N HIS A 243 5.32 4.52 17.78
CA HIS A 243 5.71 3.59 18.85
C HIS A 243 5.59 2.12 18.38
N ILE A 244 4.58 1.79 17.58
CA ILE A 244 4.42 0.43 17.03
C ILE A 244 5.33 0.26 15.81
N SER A 245 5.23 1.15 14.82
CA SER A 245 5.94 0.98 13.54
C SER A 245 7.46 1.07 13.70
N ASN A 246 7.95 2.11 14.35
CA ASN A 246 9.37 2.47 14.38
C ASN A 246 10.08 1.86 15.60
N MET A 247 9.35 1.48 16.66
CA MET A 247 9.92 0.94 17.90
C MET A 247 9.64 -0.55 18.13
N LEU A 248 8.39 -0.95 18.29
CA LEU A 248 8.06 -2.34 18.65
C LEU A 248 8.25 -3.33 17.50
N CYS A 249 7.82 -2.95 16.29
CA CYS A 249 7.79 -3.82 15.12
C CYS A 249 9.02 -3.69 14.23
N SER A 250 9.57 -2.48 14.05
CA SER A 250 10.79 -2.27 13.24
C SER A 250 11.93 -3.19 13.69
N LEU A 251 12.47 -3.97 12.75
CA LEU A 251 13.48 -5.00 12.97
C LEU A 251 14.90 -4.42 13.12
N ARG A 252 15.03 -3.46 14.04
CA ARG A 252 16.27 -2.73 14.32
C ARG A 252 17.45 -3.66 14.67
N PRO A 253 18.67 -3.27 14.30
CA PRO A 253 19.86 -4.06 14.61
C PRO A 253 20.13 -4.08 16.12
N ASN A 254 20.70 -5.18 16.58
CA ASN A 254 21.09 -5.46 17.97
C ASN A 254 19.92 -5.54 18.97
N GLU A 255 18.71 -5.81 18.49
CA GLU A 255 17.52 -5.97 19.32
C GLU A 255 16.79 -7.29 19.02
N ASP A 256 16.26 -7.92 20.07
CA ASP A 256 15.38 -9.06 19.91
C ASP A 256 13.99 -8.58 19.43
N LYS A 257 13.44 -9.21 18.38
CA LYS A 257 12.13 -8.87 17.81
C LYS A 257 11.28 -10.10 17.52
N PHE A 258 9.97 -9.95 17.66
CA PHE A 258 8.99 -10.96 17.24
C PHE A 258 8.67 -10.82 15.77
N THR A 259 8.70 -11.94 15.06
CA THR A 259 8.41 -12.00 13.63
C THR A 259 7.48 -13.16 13.28
N PHE A 260 6.87 -13.06 12.10
CA PHE A 260 6.22 -14.15 11.38
C PHE A 260 7.09 -14.46 10.16
N SER A 261 7.50 -15.71 10.00
CA SER A 261 8.57 -16.05 9.06
C SER A 261 8.19 -17.16 8.10
N ALA A 262 8.74 -17.06 6.89
CA ALA A 262 8.82 -18.16 5.93
C ALA A 262 10.29 -18.52 5.78
N VAL A 263 10.64 -19.80 6.00
CA VAL A 263 12.01 -20.30 6.03
C VAL A 263 12.15 -21.40 4.99
N PHE A 264 13.17 -21.29 4.16
CA PHE A 264 13.38 -22.12 2.98
C PHE A 264 14.70 -22.87 3.09
N ILE A 265 14.69 -24.16 2.77
CA ILE A 265 15.92 -24.86 2.36
C ILE A 265 16.02 -24.75 0.85
N ILE A 266 17.03 -24.05 0.35
CA ILE A 266 17.15 -23.65 -1.05
C ILE A 266 18.60 -23.84 -1.54
N ASP A 267 18.80 -24.11 -2.82
CA ASP A 267 20.11 -24.09 -3.46
C ASP A 267 20.33 -22.82 -4.31
N THR A 268 21.56 -22.63 -4.80
CA THR A 268 21.91 -21.47 -5.63
C THR A 268 21.17 -21.40 -6.97
N ALA A 269 20.58 -22.50 -7.44
CA ALA A 269 19.75 -22.52 -8.63
C ALA A 269 18.32 -22.05 -8.36
N GLY A 270 17.99 -21.71 -7.11
CA GLY A 270 16.65 -21.26 -6.70
C GLY A 270 15.67 -22.41 -6.46
N LYS A 271 16.13 -23.67 -6.39
CA LYS A 271 15.25 -24.80 -6.10
C LYS A 271 14.96 -24.88 -4.61
N VAL A 272 13.70 -24.71 -4.24
CA VAL A 272 13.22 -24.88 -2.86
C VAL A 272 12.99 -26.37 -2.58
N TYR A 273 13.67 -26.90 -1.57
CA TYR A 273 13.56 -28.29 -1.11
C TYR A 273 12.52 -28.46 0.00
N SER A 274 12.36 -27.45 0.83
CA SER A 274 11.37 -27.44 1.90
C SER A 274 11.07 -26.02 2.35
N THR A 275 9.85 -25.83 2.84
CA THR A 275 9.36 -24.56 3.37
C THR A 275 8.80 -24.80 4.77
N TRP A 276 9.16 -23.93 5.71
CA TRP A 276 8.57 -23.86 7.04
C TRP A 276 7.99 -22.46 7.26
N ILE A 277 6.78 -22.37 7.80
CA ILE A 277 6.10 -21.09 8.06
C ILE A 277 5.67 -21.07 9.53
N GLY A 278 5.92 -19.95 10.22
CA GLY A 278 5.51 -19.81 11.62
C GLY A 278 6.10 -18.59 12.30
N ARG A 279 5.67 -18.37 13.56
CA ARG A 279 6.19 -17.29 14.40
C ARG A 279 7.60 -17.59 14.90
N THR A 280 8.47 -16.59 14.82
CA THR A 280 9.85 -16.67 15.29
C THR A 280 10.22 -15.49 16.19
N ALA A 281 11.35 -15.62 16.87
CA ALA A 281 12.05 -14.51 17.50
C ALA A 281 13.44 -14.39 16.84
N ILE A 282 13.83 -13.18 16.43
CA ILE A 282 15.10 -12.90 15.76
C ILE A 282 15.91 -11.88 16.54
N HIS A 283 17.19 -11.80 16.20
CA HIS A 283 18.10 -10.72 16.59
C HIS A 283 18.77 -10.23 15.31
N SER A 284 18.51 -9.00 14.87
CA SER A 284 19.13 -8.48 13.64
C SER A 284 20.57 -8.09 13.94
N ASP A 285 21.55 -8.77 13.35
CA ASP A 285 22.98 -8.51 13.57
C ASP A 285 23.45 -7.23 12.88
N ARG A 286 22.79 -6.83 11.79
CA ARG A 286 23.17 -5.65 11.00
C ARG A 286 22.01 -5.09 10.18
N ARG A 287 21.98 -3.76 10.09
CA ARG A 287 21.22 -3.02 9.07
C ARG A 287 22.14 -2.65 7.93
N PHE A 288 21.74 -2.98 6.70
CA PHE A 288 22.36 -2.50 5.47
C PHE A 288 21.46 -1.49 4.76
N THR A 289 22.04 -0.67 3.90
CA THR A 289 21.30 0.03 2.87
C THR A 289 21.40 -0.67 1.52
N TYR A 290 20.44 -0.45 0.63
CA TYR A 290 20.52 -0.93 -0.76
C TYR A 290 21.83 -0.51 -1.44
N ASP A 291 22.20 0.76 -1.33
CA ASP A 291 23.45 1.29 -1.89
C ASP A 291 24.69 0.56 -1.34
N GLU A 292 24.72 0.31 -0.02
CA GLU A 292 25.82 -0.42 0.59
C GLU A 292 25.94 -1.85 0.05
N VAL A 293 24.82 -2.57 -0.08
CA VAL A 293 24.80 -3.92 -0.64
C VAL A 293 25.25 -3.90 -2.11
N GLN A 294 24.79 -2.92 -2.89
CA GLN A 294 25.22 -2.74 -4.28
C GLN A 294 26.74 -2.52 -4.37
N GLU A 295 27.32 -1.70 -3.50
CA GLU A 295 28.76 -1.47 -3.43
C GLU A 295 29.54 -2.75 -3.04
N ILE A 296 29.03 -3.53 -2.10
CA ILE A 296 29.65 -4.80 -1.67
C ILE A 296 29.66 -5.83 -2.80
N LEU A 297 28.54 -5.95 -3.52
CA LEU A 297 28.35 -6.93 -4.58
C LEU A 297 29.12 -6.58 -5.86
N TYR A 298 29.15 -5.29 -6.24
CA TYR A 298 29.58 -4.87 -7.59
C TYR A 298 30.71 -3.86 -7.64
N LYS A 299 31.11 -3.24 -6.51
CA LYS A 299 32.21 -2.25 -6.47
C LYS A 299 33.38 -2.66 -5.56
N ASP A 300 33.48 -3.95 -5.26
CA ASP A 300 34.54 -4.54 -4.43
C ASP A 300 34.73 -3.89 -3.04
N LYS A 301 33.67 -3.27 -2.49
CA LYS A 301 33.68 -2.82 -1.10
C LYS A 301 33.89 -4.03 -0.18
N LYS A 302 34.91 -3.96 0.67
CA LYS A 302 35.24 -5.01 1.61
C LYS A 302 34.21 -5.04 2.73
N ASP A 303 33.64 -6.22 2.97
CA ASP A 303 32.70 -6.44 4.05
C ASP A 303 32.79 -7.89 4.54
N THR A 304 32.63 -8.09 5.85
CA THR A 304 32.64 -9.42 6.49
C THR A 304 31.53 -10.33 5.98
N TYR A 305 30.41 -9.77 5.51
CA TYR A 305 29.24 -10.52 5.03
C TYR A 305 29.17 -10.64 3.50
N LYS A 306 30.23 -10.27 2.76
CA LYS A 306 30.25 -10.33 1.29
C LYS A 306 29.87 -11.71 0.76
N LYS A 307 30.40 -12.80 1.35
CA LYS A 307 30.08 -14.19 0.93
C LYS A 307 28.58 -14.45 0.99
N GLN A 308 27.94 -14.10 2.10
CA GLN A 308 26.52 -14.34 2.36
C GLN A 308 25.64 -13.53 1.41
N LEU A 309 25.95 -12.24 1.24
CA LEU A 309 25.24 -11.36 0.31
C LEU A 309 25.38 -11.85 -1.15
N THR A 310 26.57 -12.32 -1.55
CA THR A 310 26.78 -12.89 -2.89
C THR A 310 25.94 -14.14 -3.12
N VAL A 311 25.85 -15.04 -2.14
CA VAL A 311 25.00 -16.24 -2.25
C VAL A 311 23.52 -15.87 -2.32
N LEU A 312 23.04 -14.97 -1.46
CA LEU A 312 21.66 -14.48 -1.50
C LEU A 312 21.32 -13.84 -2.85
N ASN A 313 22.22 -13.01 -3.38
CA ASN A 313 22.04 -12.41 -4.70
C ASN A 313 22.02 -13.48 -5.81
N THR A 314 22.85 -14.51 -5.72
CA THR A 314 22.84 -15.61 -6.70
C THR A 314 21.51 -16.36 -6.70
N ILE A 315 20.96 -16.61 -5.51
CA ILE A 315 19.65 -17.23 -5.34
C ILE A 315 18.55 -16.34 -5.90
N SER A 316 18.52 -15.04 -5.53
CA SER A 316 17.49 -14.11 -5.99
C SER A 316 17.50 -13.94 -7.50
N GLN A 317 18.67 -13.80 -8.13
CA GLN A 317 18.78 -13.70 -9.58
C GLN A 317 18.31 -14.98 -10.29
N SER A 318 18.55 -16.16 -9.70
CA SER A 318 18.01 -17.42 -10.20
C SER A 318 16.48 -17.49 -10.09
N LEU A 319 15.90 -17.07 -8.96
CA LEU A 319 14.45 -16.98 -8.77
C LEU A 319 13.82 -15.99 -9.76
N ARG A 320 14.44 -14.83 -9.94
CA ARG A 320 14.02 -13.81 -10.91
C ARG A 320 13.95 -14.36 -12.31
N LYS A 321 15.01 -15.03 -12.76
CA LYS A 321 15.05 -15.66 -14.08
C LYS A 321 13.89 -16.66 -14.25
N GLN A 322 13.69 -17.56 -13.27
CA GLN A 322 12.59 -18.53 -13.33
C GLN A 322 11.21 -17.88 -13.36
N ARG A 323 11.01 -16.75 -12.67
CA ARG A 323 9.75 -16.00 -12.67
C ARG A 323 9.43 -15.44 -14.05
N PHE A 324 10.41 -14.86 -14.74
CA PHE A 324 10.24 -14.38 -16.12
C PHE A 324 10.09 -15.52 -17.14
N ASP A 325 10.83 -16.62 -16.98
CA ASP A 325 10.65 -17.83 -17.80
C ASP A 325 9.22 -18.42 -17.66
N ARG A 326 8.48 -18.07 -16.59
CA ARG A 326 7.09 -18.46 -16.34
C ARG A 326 6.05 -17.39 -16.70
N GLY A 327 6.43 -16.38 -17.48
CA GLY A 327 5.49 -15.40 -18.03
C GLY A 327 5.18 -14.22 -17.11
N ALA A 328 5.99 -13.94 -16.08
CA ALA A 328 5.93 -12.64 -15.41
C ALA A 328 6.30 -11.51 -16.38
N ILE A 329 5.74 -10.32 -16.21
CA ILE A 329 5.95 -9.21 -17.14
C ILE A 329 6.90 -8.18 -16.52
N ASN A 330 7.96 -7.81 -17.24
CA ASN A 330 9.00 -6.91 -16.75
C ASN A 330 8.76 -5.45 -17.14
N PHE A 331 7.76 -4.80 -16.55
CA PHE A 331 7.65 -3.36 -16.69
C PHE A 331 8.62 -2.66 -15.74
N SER A 332 9.62 -1.96 -16.30
CA SER A 332 10.44 -1.04 -15.51
C SER A 332 9.65 0.24 -15.24
N SER A 333 9.51 0.61 -13.96
CA SER A 333 9.10 1.95 -13.57
C SER A 333 10.33 2.78 -13.23
N GLN A 334 10.49 3.94 -13.87
CA GLN A 334 11.40 4.97 -13.39
C GLN A 334 10.64 5.82 -12.37
N GLU A 335 11.01 5.69 -11.10
CA GLU A 335 10.42 6.50 -10.03
C GLU A 335 11.26 7.77 -9.83
N VAL A 336 10.55 8.88 -9.67
CA VAL A 336 11.16 10.19 -9.42
C VAL A 336 11.21 10.43 -7.93
N ARG A 337 12.40 10.69 -7.39
CA ARG A 337 12.61 11.11 -6.01
C ARG A 337 13.07 12.57 -5.97
N PHE A 338 12.45 13.37 -5.13
CA PHE A 338 12.84 14.76 -4.91
C PHE A 338 13.92 14.85 -3.82
N VAL A 339 14.95 15.64 -4.08
CA VAL A 339 15.89 16.10 -3.05
C VAL A 339 15.31 17.38 -2.47
N LEU A 340 15.05 17.40 -1.18
CA LEU A 340 14.40 18.52 -0.51
C LEU A 340 15.39 19.27 0.39
N ASP A 341 15.18 20.58 0.56
CA ASP A 341 15.85 21.39 1.58
C ASP A 341 15.18 21.23 2.97
N GLU A 342 15.72 21.92 3.98
CA GLU A 342 15.18 21.91 5.36
C GLU A 342 13.74 22.42 5.48
N LYS A 343 13.25 23.15 4.47
CA LYS A 343 11.87 23.67 4.37
C LYS A 343 10.99 22.80 3.46
N ALA A 344 11.43 21.58 3.17
CA ALA A 344 10.77 20.63 2.29
C ALA A 344 10.57 21.12 0.84
N ARG A 345 11.38 22.07 0.36
CA ARG A 345 11.31 22.57 -1.02
C ARG A 345 12.22 21.75 -1.93
N PRO A 346 11.78 21.40 -3.15
CA PRO A 346 12.59 20.63 -4.09
C PRO A 346 13.81 21.44 -4.56
N VAL A 347 15.00 20.92 -4.32
CA VAL A 347 16.28 21.48 -4.81
C VAL A 347 16.91 20.61 -5.90
N GLY A 348 16.36 19.42 -6.14
CA GLY A 348 16.82 18.51 -7.17
C GLY A 348 15.89 17.33 -7.37
N VAL A 349 16.11 16.60 -8.45
CA VAL A 349 15.37 15.40 -8.81
C VAL A 349 16.37 14.28 -9.12
N VAL A 350 16.14 13.11 -8.54
CA VAL A 350 16.91 11.89 -8.80
C VAL A 350 15.97 10.82 -9.33
N LEU A 351 16.41 10.11 -10.36
CA LEU A 351 15.73 8.91 -10.83
C LEU A 351 16.17 7.74 -9.97
N ASN A 352 15.21 7.08 -9.32
CA ASN A 352 15.46 5.84 -8.61
C ASN A 352 15.40 4.69 -9.62
N GLU A 353 16.51 3.96 -9.74
CA GLU A 353 16.61 2.75 -10.53
C GLU A 353 16.60 1.51 -9.62
N SER A 354 15.80 0.50 -9.98
CA SER A 354 15.78 -0.79 -9.30
C SER A 354 17.00 -1.63 -9.70
N ASN A 355 18.07 -1.53 -8.92
CA ASN A 355 19.30 -2.30 -9.09
C ASN A 355 19.22 -3.70 -8.45
N GLU A 356 20.28 -4.49 -8.54
CA GLU A 356 20.31 -5.88 -8.08
C GLU A 356 20.13 -6.03 -6.57
N SER A 357 20.56 -5.05 -5.77
CA SER A 357 20.29 -5.06 -4.33
C SER A 357 18.79 -4.93 -4.01
N HIS A 358 18.03 -4.15 -4.78
CA HIS A 358 16.57 -4.06 -4.67
C HIS A 358 15.92 -5.37 -5.11
N GLN A 359 16.37 -5.92 -6.24
CA GLN A 359 15.88 -7.19 -6.77
C GLN A 359 16.13 -8.37 -5.81
N LEU A 360 17.23 -8.35 -5.06
CA LEU A 360 17.52 -9.35 -4.04
C LEU A 360 16.39 -9.44 -3.02
N ILE A 361 16.02 -8.30 -2.42
CA ILE A 361 14.92 -8.25 -1.45
C ILE A 361 13.59 -8.55 -2.14
N GLU A 362 13.32 -7.96 -3.32
CA GLU A 362 12.09 -8.21 -4.10
C GLU A 362 11.81 -9.71 -4.24
N GLU A 363 12.76 -10.49 -4.75
CA GLU A 363 12.54 -11.91 -5.03
C GLU A 363 12.38 -12.76 -3.77
N LEU A 364 13.06 -12.40 -2.67
CA LEU A 364 12.88 -13.09 -1.39
C LEU A 364 11.50 -12.79 -0.78
N MET A 365 11.03 -11.54 -0.87
CA MET A 365 9.68 -11.18 -0.46
C MET A 365 8.61 -11.86 -1.32
N LEU A 366 8.79 -11.90 -2.64
CA LEU A 366 7.90 -12.61 -3.56
C LEU A 366 7.83 -14.11 -3.23
N LEU A 367 8.97 -14.74 -2.90
CA LEU A 367 9.02 -16.13 -2.49
C LEU A 367 8.22 -16.39 -1.20
N ALA A 368 8.36 -15.52 -0.19
CA ALA A 368 7.60 -15.61 1.06
C ALA A 368 6.09 -15.41 0.85
N ASN A 369 5.72 -14.35 0.12
CA ASN A 369 4.34 -14.02 -0.23
C ASN A 369 3.64 -15.18 -0.97
N LYS A 370 4.31 -15.77 -1.96
CA LYS A 370 3.83 -16.93 -2.71
C LYS A 370 3.67 -18.15 -1.81
N ALA A 371 4.69 -18.47 -1.00
CA ALA A 371 4.65 -19.63 -0.12
C ALA A 371 3.51 -19.57 0.91
N VAL A 372 3.23 -18.38 1.47
CA VAL A 372 2.11 -18.17 2.39
C VAL A 372 0.77 -18.35 1.67
N ALA A 373 0.62 -17.77 0.46
CA ALA A 373 -0.60 -17.92 -0.33
C ALA A 373 -0.85 -19.38 -0.71
N GLU A 374 0.17 -20.11 -1.18
CA GLU A 374 0.08 -21.53 -1.53
C GLU A 374 -0.31 -22.39 -0.31
N TYR A 375 0.24 -22.08 0.87
CA TYR A 375 -0.09 -22.79 2.11
C TYR A 375 -1.58 -22.64 2.47
N VAL A 376 -2.11 -21.41 2.46
CA VAL A 376 -3.51 -21.15 2.83
C VAL A 376 -4.48 -21.65 1.74
N ALA A 377 -4.13 -21.49 0.47
CA ALA A 377 -4.94 -21.95 -0.67
C ALA A 377 -5.19 -23.48 -0.66
N ALA A 378 -4.27 -24.24 -0.07
CA ALA A 378 -4.42 -25.69 0.08
C ALA A 378 -5.46 -26.10 1.16
N ILE A 379 -5.88 -25.18 2.03
CA ILE A 379 -6.78 -25.47 3.15
C ILE A 379 -8.24 -25.18 2.76
N LYS A 380 -9.12 -26.16 2.98
CA LYS A 380 -10.55 -26.06 2.66
C LYS A 380 -11.46 -26.27 3.88
N VAL A 381 -12.62 -25.60 3.85
CA VAL A 381 -13.75 -25.74 4.78
C VAL A 381 -14.98 -26.08 3.96
N ASN A 382 -15.62 -27.23 4.21
CA ASN A 382 -16.80 -27.67 3.44
C ASN A 382 -16.59 -27.59 1.91
N ASP A 383 -15.44 -28.08 1.45
CA ASP A 383 -14.97 -28.03 0.05
C ASP A 383 -14.76 -26.63 -0.56
N GLN A 384 -14.96 -25.57 0.23
CA GLN A 384 -14.68 -24.18 -0.15
C GLN A 384 -13.31 -23.73 0.36
N PRO A 385 -12.61 -22.84 -0.37
CA PRO A 385 -11.41 -22.18 0.13
C PRO A 385 -11.69 -21.37 1.40
N ILE A 386 -10.70 -21.27 2.28
CA ILE A 386 -10.77 -20.34 3.42
C ILE A 386 -10.77 -18.89 2.90
N PRO A 387 -11.65 -18.01 3.41
CA PRO A 387 -11.57 -16.58 3.10
C PRO A 387 -10.20 -16.00 3.50
N PHE A 388 -9.48 -15.47 2.52
CA PHE A 388 -8.11 -15.01 2.70
C PHE A 388 -7.82 -13.83 1.75
N PRO A 389 -7.13 -12.75 2.19
CA PRO A 389 -6.92 -11.58 1.36
C PRO A 389 -5.81 -11.82 0.32
N TYR A 390 -6.13 -12.52 -0.76
CA TYR A 390 -5.24 -12.69 -1.91
C TYR A 390 -4.97 -11.35 -2.57
N ARG A 391 -3.75 -11.21 -3.11
CA ARG A 391 -3.38 -10.10 -3.98
C ARG A 391 -3.52 -10.57 -5.42
N ILE A 392 -4.62 -10.19 -6.04
CA ILE A 392 -4.97 -10.64 -7.38
C ILE A 392 -4.63 -9.60 -8.43
N HIS A 393 -4.37 -10.06 -9.64
CA HIS A 393 -4.17 -9.22 -10.82
C HIS A 393 -4.67 -9.97 -12.04
N ASP A 394 -5.76 -9.47 -12.62
CA ASP A 394 -6.41 -10.10 -13.77
C ASP A 394 -5.58 -9.94 -15.07
N GLN A 395 -6.03 -10.59 -16.13
CA GLN A 395 -5.49 -10.47 -17.47
C GLN A 395 -5.65 -9.04 -18.04
N PRO A 396 -4.88 -8.69 -19.08
CA PRO A 396 -4.99 -7.38 -19.71
C PRO A 396 -6.37 -7.17 -20.35
N ASP A 397 -6.82 -5.92 -20.38
CA ASP A 397 -8.03 -5.52 -21.09
C ASP A 397 -7.87 -5.82 -22.59
N SER A 398 -8.77 -6.66 -23.14
CA SER A 398 -8.64 -7.17 -24.50
C SER A 398 -8.66 -6.05 -25.54
N THR A 399 -9.53 -5.05 -25.38
CA THR A 399 -9.64 -3.91 -26.31
C THR A 399 -8.37 -3.03 -26.30
N LYS A 400 -7.82 -2.76 -25.11
CA LYS A 400 -6.55 -2.02 -24.99
C LYS A 400 -5.37 -2.85 -25.52
N LEU A 401 -5.38 -4.16 -25.27
CA LEU A 401 -4.34 -5.07 -25.72
C LEU A 401 -4.30 -5.18 -27.25
N GLU A 402 -5.44 -5.24 -27.93
CA GLU A 402 -5.51 -5.23 -29.40
C GLU A 402 -4.89 -3.96 -29.99
N SER A 403 -5.21 -2.80 -29.41
CA SER A 403 -4.67 -1.51 -29.82
C SER A 403 -3.15 -1.44 -29.62
N PHE A 404 -2.69 -1.93 -28.47
CA PHE A 404 -1.27 -2.01 -28.14
C PHE A 404 -0.51 -2.96 -29.08
N ALA A 405 -1.03 -4.17 -29.29
CA ALA A 405 -0.44 -5.16 -30.16
C ALA A 405 -0.31 -4.66 -31.61
N ALA A 406 -1.33 -3.95 -32.12
CA ALA A 406 -1.29 -3.35 -33.45
C ALA A 406 -0.18 -2.28 -33.57
N LEU A 407 0.03 -1.46 -32.53
CA LEU A 407 1.12 -0.48 -32.48
C LEU A 407 2.49 -1.17 -32.43
N VAL A 408 2.67 -2.13 -31.52
CA VAL A 408 3.93 -2.85 -31.33
C VAL A 408 4.35 -3.58 -32.62
N LYS A 409 3.40 -4.22 -33.32
CA LYS A 409 3.62 -4.82 -34.65
C LYS A 409 4.05 -3.80 -35.70
N LYS A 410 3.43 -2.62 -35.74
CA LYS A 410 3.81 -1.54 -36.68
C LYS A 410 5.22 -1.01 -36.45
N LEU A 411 5.69 -1.05 -35.20
CA LEU A 411 7.06 -0.69 -34.82
C LEU A 411 8.08 -1.81 -35.13
N GLY A 412 7.63 -2.95 -35.68
CA GLY A 412 8.51 -4.05 -36.11
C GLY A 412 8.73 -5.13 -35.06
N TYR A 413 8.01 -5.10 -33.93
CA TYR A 413 8.13 -6.11 -32.90
C TYR A 413 7.05 -7.20 -33.08
N PRO A 414 7.42 -8.50 -33.10
CA PRO A 414 6.44 -9.57 -33.20
C PRO A 414 5.53 -9.58 -31.97
N PHE A 415 4.24 -9.88 -32.17
CA PHE A 415 3.30 -9.92 -31.07
C PHE A 415 2.22 -11.01 -31.29
N ASN A 416 2.14 -11.95 -30.36
CA ASN A 416 1.22 -13.08 -30.37
C ASN A 416 0.19 -12.92 -29.24
N MET A 417 -1.10 -13.02 -29.61
CA MET A 417 -2.24 -12.89 -28.68
C MET A 417 -3.03 -14.19 -28.53
N SER A 418 -2.43 -15.33 -28.90
CA SER A 418 -3.15 -16.61 -28.95
C SER A 418 -3.57 -17.11 -27.57
N ASN A 419 -2.75 -16.87 -26.55
CA ASN A 419 -3.02 -17.24 -25.16
C ASN A 419 -2.24 -16.33 -24.17
N PRO A 420 -2.59 -16.35 -22.87
CA PRO A 420 -1.97 -15.49 -21.86
C PRO A 420 -0.44 -15.59 -21.77
N ASP A 421 0.14 -16.77 -21.96
CA ASP A 421 1.60 -16.98 -21.90
C ASP A 421 2.30 -16.32 -23.09
N THR A 422 1.78 -16.55 -24.31
CA THR A 422 2.32 -15.93 -25.53
C THR A 422 2.19 -14.41 -25.54
N ILE A 423 1.18 -13.85 -24.85
CA ILE A 423 1.03 -12.41 -24.66
C ILE A 423 2.17 -11.89 -23.78
N ALA A 424 2.41 -12.52 -22.63
CA ALA A 424 3.49 -12.12 -21.72
C ALA A 424 4.86 -12.23 -22.39
N GLU A 425 5.13 -13.33 -23.10
CA GLU A 425 6.35 -13.50 -23.90
C GLU A 425 6.51 -12.40 -24.96
N SER A 426 5.44 -12.04 -25.65
CA SER A 426 5.46 -10.99 -26.68
C SER A 426 5.71 -9.61 -26.07
N ILE A 427 5.11 -9.31 -24.92
CA ILE A 427 5.36 -8.06 -24.19
C ILE A 427 6.82 -8.01 -23.75
N ASN A 428 7.33 -9.03 -23.09
CA ASN A 428 8.71 -9.08 -22.63
C ASN A 428 9.71 -9.02 -23.78
N GLY A 429 9.45 -9.74 -24.88
CA GLY A 429 10.28 -9.70 -26.08
C GLY A 429 10.30 -8.31 -26.72
N ALA A 430 9.17 -7.61 -26.78
CA ALA A 430 9.11 -6.23 -27.24
C ALA A 430 9.88 -5.28 -26.31
N LEU A 431 9.72 -5.41 -25.00
CA LEU A 431 10.40 -4.58 -23.99
C LEU A 431 11.92 -4.75 -24.04
N GLU A 432 12.41 -5.98 -24.16
CA GLU A 432 13.85 -6.24 -24.27
C GLU A 432 14.40 -5.73 -25.62
N ALA A 433 13.67 -5.97 -26.72
CA ALA A 433 14.10 -5.56 -28.04
C ALA A 433 14.04 -4.04 -28.26
N CYS A 434 13.21 -3.30 -27.52
CA CYS A 434 13.12 -1.84 -27.59
C CYS A 434 14.07 -1.13 -26.63
N LYS A 435 14.78 -1.85 -25.75
CA LYS A 435 15.67 -1.26 -24.76
C LYS A 435 16.74 -0.36 -25.40
N GLY A 436 16.87 0.86 -24.89
CA GLY A 436 17.77 1.89 -25.41
C GLY A 436 17.29 2.59 -26.68
N LYS A 437 16.08 2.30 -27.18
CA LYS A 437 15.52 2.92 -28.40
C LYS A 437 14.53 4.04 -28.06
N PRO A 438 14.29 5.00 -28.98
CA PRO A 438 13.38 6.13 -28.76
C PRO A 438 11.95 5.72 -28.35
N GLU A 439 11.48 4.56 -28.81
CA GLU A 439 10.14 4.04 -28.53
C GLU A 439 10.01 3.27 -27.20
N GLU A 440 11.10 3.03 -26.46
CA GLU A 440 11.10 2.23 -25.22
C GLU A 440 10.06 2.72 -24.21
N MET A 441 10.13 4.01 -23.86
CA MET A 441 9.27 4.62 -22.86
C MET A 441 7.78 4.56 -23.27
N MET A 442 7.51 4.70 -24.57
CA MET A 442 6.15 4.61 -25.10
C MET A 442 5.60 3.18 -24.98
N ILE A 443 6.38 2.17 -25.37
CA ILE A 443 5.97 0.75 -25.28
C ILE A 443 5.74 0.37 -23.82
N GLN A 444 6.63 0.77 -22.91
CA GLN A 444 6.47 0.54 -21.47
C GLN A 444 5.17 1.15 -20.93
N GLN A 445 4.95 2.45 -21.16
CA GLN A 445 3.78 3.14 -20.61
C GLN A 445 2.45 2.62 -21.17
N LEU A 446 2.40 2.34 -22.48
CA LEU A 446 1.20 1.80 -23.10
C LEU A 446 0.95 0.35 -22.66
N GLY A 447 2.01 -0.45 -22.54
CA GLY A 447 1.93 -1.82 -22.03
C GLY A 447 1.37 -1.88 -20.60
N ILE A 448 1.86 -1.04 -19.69
CA ILE A 448 1.32 -0.95 -18.32
C ILE A 448 -0.17 -0.60 -18.34
N ARG A 449 -0.61 0.27 -19.26
CA ARG A 449 -2.01 0.72 -19.35
C ARG A 449 -2.97 -0.34 -19.91
N THR A 450 -2.45 -1.41 -20.53
CA THR A 450 -3.29 -2.55 -20.95
C THR A 450 -3.58 -3.49 -19.77
N MET A 451 -2.71 -3.52 -18.76
CA MET A 451 -2.87 -4.39 -17.59
C MET A 451 -4.08 -4.01 -16.75
N ALA A 452 -4.70 -5.01 -16.13
CA ALA A 452 -5.67 -4.80 -15.06
C ALA A 452 -5.01 -4.13 -13.84
N LYS A 453 -5.81 -3.49 -12.99
CA LYS A 453 -5.31 -3.03 -11.69
C LYS A 453 -5.31 -4.21 -10.73
N ALA A 454 -4.21 -4.41 -10.01
CA ALA A 454 -4.21 -5.37 -8.91
C ALA A 454 -5.15 -4.92 -7.78
N ALA A 455 -5.71 -5.89 -7.06
CA ALA A 455 -6.64 -5.65 -5.95
C ALA A 455 -6.49 -6.72 -4.88
N TYR A 456 -7.05 -6.47 -3.70
CA TYR A 456 -7.25 -7.51 -2.69
C TYR A 456 -8.61 -8.17 -2.90
N SER A 457 -8.67 -9.50 -2.80
CA SER A 457 -9.90 -10.27 -2.94
C SER A 457 -9.87 -11.56 -2.10
N PRO A 458 -11.00 -12.01 -1.53
CA PRO A 458 -11.12 -13.36 -0.98
C PRO A 458 -11.09 -14.44 -2.06
N GLU A 459 -11.43 -14.10 -3.30
CA GLU A 459 -11.39 -15.01 -4.44
C GLU A 459 -10.00 -14.98 -5.08
N ASN A 460 -9.40 -16.16 -5.21
CA ASN A 460 -8.07 -16.30 -5.79
C ASN A 460 -8.15 -16.58 -7.29
N ILE A 461 -7.96 -15.53 -8.09
CA ILE A 461 -7.84 -15.61 -9.55
C ILE A 461 -6.38 -15.62 -10.03
N GLY A 462 -5.42 -15.64 -9.09
CA GLY A 462 -4.00 -15.49 -9.37
C GLY A 462 -3.55 -14.04 -9.67
N HIS A 463 -2.28 -13.91 -10.03
CA HIS A 463 -1.62 -12.64 -10.28
C HIS A 463 -0.88 -12.67 -11.62
N TYR A 464 -1.58 -12.26 -12.69
CA TYR A 464 -1.10 -12.32 -14.07
C TYR A 464 0.27 -11.65 -14.25
N GLY A 465 0.44 -10.40 -13.79
CA GLY A 465 1.70 -9.67 -13.97
C GLY A 465 2.93 -10.32 -13.30
N LEU A 466 2.73 -11.17 -12.30
CA LEU A 466 3.80 -11.87 -11.58
C LEU A 466 3.96 -13.33 -12.02
N GLY A 467 3.05 -13.86 -12.84
CA GLY A 467 3.03 -15.28 -13.22
C GLY A 467 2.76 -16.23 -12.04
N PHE A 468 2.03 -15.79 -11.01
CA PHE A 468 1.73 -16.60 -9.83
C PHE A 468 0.27 -17.02 -9.77
N LYS A 469 0.02 -18.30 -9.50
CA LYS A 469 -1.32 -18.84 -9.29
C LYS A 469 -1.91 -18.44 -7.94
N ASP A 470 -1.09 -18.46 -6.89
CA ASP A 470 -1.48 -18.12 -5.53
C ASP A 470 -0.52 -17.01 -5.05
N TYR A 471 -1.06 -15.83 -4.75
CA TYR A 471 -0.26 -14.70 -4.29
C TYR A 471 -1.01 -13.83 -3.28
N CYS A 472 -0.27 -13.33 -2.28
CA CYS A 472 -0.78 -12.43 -1.26
C CYS A 472 0.30 -11.44 -0.86
N HIS A 473 -0.07 -10.40 -0.11
CA HIS A 473 0.90 -9.56 0.57
C HIS A 473 1.02 -10.01 2.03
N PHE A 474 2.20 -10.48 2.41
CA PHE A 474 2.55 -10.96 3.74
C PHE A 474 3.69 -10.13 4.37
N THR A 475 4.52 -9.50 3.54
CA THR A 475 5.84 -8.97 3.93
C THR A 475 5.91 -7.51 4.35
N SER A 476 4.79 -6.79 4.51
CA SER A 476 4.83 -5.39 4.97
C SER A 476 3.67 -4.98 5.89
N PRO A 477 3.43 -5.70 7.01
CA PRO A 477 2.32 -5.45 7.90
C PRO A 477 2.42 -4.15 8.72
N ILE A 478 3.59 -3.49 8.77
CA ILE A 478 3.70 -2.17 9.43
C ILE A 478 2.92 -1.11 8.62
N ARG A 479 2.87 -1.26 7.30
CA ARG A 479 2.34 -0.27 6.36
C ARG A 479 1.15 -0.73 5.52
N ARG A 480 0.75 -2.00 5.61
CA ARG A 480 -0.39 -2.57 4.89
C ARG A 480 -1.25 -3.45 5.80
N TYR A 481 -2.52 -3.08 5.96
CA TYR A 481 -3.47 -3.84 6.78
C TYR A 481 -3.82 -5.23 6.18
N PRO A 482 -3.85 -5.43 4.85
CA PRO A 482 -3.99 -6.78 4.27
C PRO A 482 -2.96 -7.78 4.80
N ASP A 483 -1.70 -7.38 4.95
CA ASP A 483 -0.66 -8.23 5.53
C ASP A 483 -0.94 -8.58 7.00
N VAL A 484 -1.49 -7.64 7.78
CA VAL A 484 -1.94 -7.92 9.16
C VAL A 484 -3.08 -8.95 9.16
N MET A 485 -4.01 -8.87 8.21
CA MET A 485 -5.07 -9.87 8.03
C MET A 485 -4.49 -11.23 7.61
N VAL A 486 -3.53 -11.26 6.68
CA VAL A 486 -2.81 -12.48 6.28
C VAL A 486 -2.17 -13.12 7.50
N HIS A 487 -1.43 -12.37 8.32
CA HIS A 487 -0.78 -12.90 9.53
C HIS A 487 -1.80 -13.55 10.48
N ARG A 488 -2.97 -12.94 10.67
CA ARG A 488 -4.02 -13.48 11.55
C ARG A 488 -4.59 -14.79 11.02
N VAL A 489 -4.98 -14.82 9.74
CA VAL A 489 -5.54 -16.04 9.12
C VAL A 489 -4.50 -17.15 9.11
N LEU A 490 -3.26 -16.84 8.74
CA LEU A 490 -2.15 -17.79 8.69
C LEU A 490 -1.86 -18.41 10.05
N GLU A 491 -1.82 -17.61 11.14
CA GLU A 491 -1.62 -18.13 12.50
C GLU A 491 -2.70 -19.13 12.89
N GLU A 492 -3.97 -18.83 12.61
CA GLU A 492 -5.08 -19.74 12.94
C GLU A 492 -5.01 -21.02 12.10
N CYS A 493 -4.69 -20.92 10.80
CA CYS A 493 -4.45 -22.07 9.94
C CYS A 493 -3.31 -22.97 10.46
N LEU A 494 -2.19 -22.38 10.91
CA LEU A 494 -1.06 -23.13 11.49
C LEU A 494 -1.43 -23.85 12.79
N ARG A 495 -2.41 -23.34 13.54
CA ARG A 495 -2.97 -24.02 14.74
C ARG A 495 -3.96 -25.13 14.40
N GLY A 496 -4.25 -25.36 13.12
CA GLY A 496 -5.25 -26.31 12.66
C GLY A 496 -6.68 -25.76 12.69
N ASN A 497 -6.86 -24.47 13.01
CA ASN A 497 -8.15 -23.81 12.93
C ASN A 497 -8.46 -23.43 11.48
N LYS A 498 -9.75 -23.22 11.20
CA LYS A 498 -10.25 -22.87 9.87
C LYS A 498 -11.09 -21.59 10.00
N PRO A 499 -10.44 -20.42 10.13
CA PRO A 499 -11.15 -19.18 10.39
C PRO A 499 -12.04 -18.84 9.19
N VAL A 500 -13.30 -18.52 9.46
CA VAL A 500 -14.24 -18.01 8.45
C VAL A 500 -14.60 -16.59 8.85
N ASP A 501 -14.13 -15.62 8.07
CA ASP A 501 -14.50 -14.22 8.20
C ASP A 501 -15.46 -13.86 7.06
N GLU A 502 -16.75 -13.81 7.36
CA GLU A 502 -17.80 -13.49 6.40
C GLU A 502 -17.65 -12.07 5.82
N GLU A 503 -16.93 -11.19 6.53
CA GLU A 503 -16.67 -9.81 6.10
C GLU A 503 -15.37 -9.68 5.27
N MET A 504 -14.66 -10.78 4.99
CA MET A 504 -13.37 -10.72 4.26
C MET A 504 -13.48 -9.98 2.93
N GLY A 505 -14.56 -10.20 2.18
CA GLY A 505 -14.82 -9.49 0.92
C GLY A 505 -14.92 -7.97 1.10
N ILE A 506 -15.61 -7.51 2.15
CA ILE A 506 -15.76 -6.09 2.47
C ILE A 506 -14.41 -5.51 2.88
N LYS A 507 -13.64 -6.23 3.72
CA LYS A 507 -12.31 -5.82 4.17
C LYS A 507 -11.32 -5.70 3.01
N CYS A 508 -11.31 -6.66 2.09
CA CYS A 508 -10.51 -6.63 0.87
C CYS A 508 -10.86 -5.45 -0.04
N LYS A 509 -12.16 -5.19 -0.25
CA LYS A 509 -12.63 -4.05 -1.04
C LYS A 509 -12.16 -2.72 -0.44
N HIS A 510 -12.36 -2.52 0.86
CA HIS A 510 -11.90 -1.34 1.60
C HIS A 510 -10.39 -1.14 1.44
N CYS A 511 -9.58 -2.17 1.67
CA CYS A 511 -8.12 -2.07 1.54
C CYS A 511 -7.69 -1.70 0.11
N SER A 512 -8.39 -2.20 -0.91
CA SER A 512 -8.13 -1.87 -2.33
C SER A 512 -8.54 -0.44 -2.68
N GLU A 513 -9.58 0.09 -2.04
CA GLU A 513 -10.00 1.50 -2.18
C GLU A 513 -9.00 2.45 -1.52
N ARG A 514 -8.57 2.12 -0.30
CA ARG A 514 -7.56 2.89 0.43
C ARG A 514 -6.19 2.88 -0.25
N GLU A 515 -5.76 1.76 -0.79
CA GLU A 515 -4.53 1.69 -1.61
C GLU A 515 -4.60 2.64 -2.82
N ARG A 516 -5.73 2.65 -3.54
CA ARG A 516 -5.92 3.57 -4.67
C ARG A 516 -5.89 5.03 -4.24
N ALA A 517 -6.55 5.36 -3.13
CA ALA A 517 -6.55 6.71 -2.57
C ALA A 517 -5.14 7.15 -2.14
N ALA A 518 -4.35 6.25 -1.56
CA ALA A 518 -2.95 6.51 -1.22
C ALA A 518 -2.14 6.83 -2.48
N LEU A 519 -2.20 5.97 -3.51
CA LEU A 519 -1.50 6.19 -4.79
C LEU A 519 -1.91 7.49 -5.48
N GLU A 520 -3.18 7.88 -5.40
CA GLU A 520 -3.67 9.17 -5.91
C GLU A 520 -3.07 10.35 -5.12
N THR A 521 -2.96 10.22 -3.79
CA THR A 521 -2.32 11.22 -2.92
C THR A 521 -0.84 11.38 -3.27
N GLU A 522 -0.11 10.28 -3.36
CA GLU A 522 1.35 10.26 -3.66
C GLU A 522 1.63 10.88 -5.03
N ARG A 523 0.83 10.54 -6.04
CA ARG A 523 0.91 11.15 -7.38
C ARG A 523 0.62 12.65 -7.35
N ALA A 524 -0.41 13.07 -6.62
CA ALA A 524 -0.75 14.48 -6.50
C ALA A 524 0.35 15.26 -5.79
N SER A 525 0.96 14.71 -4.74
CA SER A 525 2.08 15.35 -4.03
C SER A 525 3.35 15.41 -4.87
N ASN A 526 3.66 14.35 -5.63
CA ASN A 526 4.77 14.35 -6.57
C ASN A 526 4.57 15.42 -7.66
N LYS A 527 3.35 15.54 -8.19
CA LYS A 527 3.01 16.56 -9.18
C LYS A 527 3.12 17.98 -8.59
N TYR A 528 2.71 18.16 -7.35
CA TYR A 528 2.86 19.43 -6.65
C TYR A 528 4.34 19.82 -6.54
N LYS A 529 5.21 18.90 -6.09
CA LYS A 529 6.66 19.11 -6.00
C LYS A 529 7.38 19.22 -7.35
N GLN A 530 6.77 18.79 -8.44
CA GLN A 530 7.26 19.02 -9.80
C GLN A 530 6.99 20.43 -10.30
N VAL A 531 5.94 21.09 -9.80
CA VAL A 531 5.53 22.44 -10.23
C VAL A 531 6.21 23.51 -9.37
N GLU A 532 6.34 23.23 -8.07
CA GLU A 532 7.21 23.99 -7.16
C GLU A 532 8.66 23.93 -7.63
#